data_AF-A0A822LB47-F1
#
_entry.id   AF-A0A822LB47-F1
#
_cell.length_a   1.000
_cell.length_b   1.000
_cell.length_c   1.000
_cell.angle_alpha   90.00
_cell.angle_beta   90.00
_cell.angle_gamma   90.00
#
_symmetry.space_group_name_H-M   'P 1'
#
loop_
_entity.id
_entity.type
_entity.pdbx_description
1 polymer ?
#
loop_
_entity_poly.entity_id
_entity_poly.type
_entity_poly.pdbx_seq_one_letter_code
_entity_poly.pdbx_strand_id
1 'polypeptide(L)'
;MTVTTVGLTLAAASGASAATVFGFQDAYDPINWTFTNSNADGFVNTGGAPASISLTGGDNGSGDFGTTDYTTTAAAAGTVTFDWNYSTADVSAFWDPFGYLLNGSFIQVTDDGGGVVQNGTSTFNVLAGDSFGFRIFTRDNSVGPGSVTISNFSAPIPEPSTVLSLLVLGGLGAGLKYLKRN
;
A
#
# COMPACT_ATOMS: atom_id res chain seq x y z
N MET A 1 -55.89 24.44 4.82
CA MET A 1 -54.58 24.58 5.48
C MET A 1 -53.59 23.71 4.73
N THR A 2 -52.77 24.31 3.87
CA THR A 2 -51.71 23.62 3.14
C THR A 2 -50.48 23.51 4.04
N VAL A 3 -50.06 22.29 4.35
CA VAL A 3 -48.81 22.06 5.09
C VAL A 3 -47.68 22.01 4.08
N THR A 4 -46.85 23.05 4.08
CA THR A 4 -45.63 23.10 3.28
C THR A 4 -44.51 22.44 4.08
N THR A 5 -44.11 21.23 3.69
CA THR A 5 -42.94 20.56 4.28
C THR A 5 -41.67 21.17 3.70
N VAL A 6 -40.91 21.87 4.53
CA VAL A 6 -39.55 22.30 4.19
C VAL A 6 -38.61 21.11 4.38
N GLY A 7 -38.14 20.54 3.28
CA GLY A 7 -37.09 19.52 3.32
C GLY A 7 -35.76 20.14 3.72
N LEU A 8 -35.25 19.77 4.89
CA LEU A 8 -33.92 20.15 5.34
C LEU A 8 -32.90 19.24 4.64
N THR A 9 -32.34 19.67 3.52
CA THR A 9 -31.19 18.99 2.91
C THR A 9 -29.94 19.32 3.74
N LEU A 10 -29.53 18.38 4.59
CA LEU A 10 -28.26 18.43 5.29
C LEU A 10 -27.16 17.94 4.35
N ALA A 11 -26.48 18.87 3.67
CA ALA A 11 -25.27 18.56 2.92
C ALA A 11 -24.12 18.36 3.93
N ALA A 12 -23.88 17.11 4.34
CA ALA A 12 -22.64 16.76 5.03
C ALA A 12 -21.52 16.77 3.99
N ALA A 13 -20.84 17.91 3.83
CA ALA A 13 -19.56 17.95 3.15
C ALA A 13 -18.53 17.25 4.05
N SER A 14 -18.37 15.93 3.89
CA SER A 14 -17.31 15.18 4.54
C SER A 14 -15.98 15.52 3.88
N GLY A 15 -15.31 16.57 4.38
CA GLY A 15 -13.87 16.74 4.18
C GLY A 15 -13.08 15.73 5.00
N ALA A 16 -13.39 14.43 4.86
CA ALA A 16 -12.76 13.36 5.60
C ALA A 16 -11.36 13.13 5.04
N SER A 17 -10.33 13.41 5.84
CA SER A 17 -8.99 12.87 5.61
C SER A 17 -9.06 11.34 5.73
N ALA A 18 -8.28 10.59 4.96
CA ALA A 18 -8.16 9.15 5.14
C ALA A 18 -7.38 8.81 6.43
N ALA A 19 -7.68 7.68 7.04
CA ALA A 19 -6.93 7.12 8.16
C ALA A 19 -5.71 6.38 7.62
N THR A 20 -4.72 6.11 8.47
CA THR A 20 -3.47 5.44 8.09
C THR A 20 -3.32 4.13 8.84
N VAL A 21 -3.04 3.05 8.11
CA VAL A 21 -2.52 1.80 8.68
C VAL A 21 -1.00 1.87 8.73
N PHE A 22 -0.41 1.41 9.83
CA PHE A 22 1.03 1.24 9.98
C PHE A 22 1.36 -0.25 9.98
N GLY A 23 2.35 -0.64 9.18
CA GLY A 23 2.79 -2.01 9.00
C GLY A 23 1.95 -2.82 8.00
N PHE A 24 2.42 -4.03 7.73
CA PHE A 24 1.77 -5.01 6.86
C PHE A 24 0.68 -5.75 7.62
N GLN A 25 -0.46 -5.09 7.80
CA GLN A 25 -1.61 -5.58 8.56
C GLN A 25 -2.92 -5.01 8.03
N ASP A 26 -4.04 -5.50 8.56
CA ASP A 26 -5.39 -5.06 8.21
C ASP A 26 -5.65 -5.14 6.69
N ALA A 27 -6.03 -4.02 6.05
CA ALA A 27 -6.21 -3.95 4.60
C ALA A 27 -4.94 -4.29 3.80
N TYR A 28 -3.77 -4.15 4.43
CA TYR A 28 -2.45 -4.40 3.85
C TYR A 28 -1.75 -5.62 4.48
N ASP A 29 -2.48 -6.50 5.16
CA ASP A 29 -1.98 -7.81 5.58
C ASP A 29 -1.41 -8.57 4.37
N PRO A 30 -0.27 -9.27 4.48
CA PRO A 30 0.36 -10.00 3.38
C PRO A 30 -0.58 -10.93 2.58
N ILE A 31 -1.65 -11.43 3.19
CA ILE A 31 -2.66 -12.25 2.48
C ILE A 31 -3.41 -11.48 1.38
N ASN A 32 -3.47 -10.15 1.48
CA ASN A 32 -4.13 -9.25 0.53
C ASN A 32 -3.18 -8.74 -0.57
N TRP A 33 -1.98 -9.32 -0.66
CA TRP A 33 -1.00 -8.99 -1.69
C TRP A 33 -0.85 -10.16 -2.66
N THR A 34 -0.50 -9.83 -3.91
CA THR A 34 -0.29 -10.79 -4.99
C THR A 34 1.19 -10.82 -5.34
N PHE A 35 1.76 -12.02 -5.29
CA PHE A 35 3.13 -12.29 -5.73
C PHE A 35 3.13 -12.77 -7.19
N THR A 36 4.00 -12.20 -8.04
CA THR A 36 4.13 -12.61 -9.44
C THR A 36 5.60 -12.58 -9.88
N ASN A 37 6.03 -13.62 -10.60
CA ASN A 37 7.29 -13.63 -11.34
C ASN A 37 7.01 -13.60 -12.85
N SER A 38 7.80 -12.83 -13.59
CA SER A 38 7.86 -12.86 -15.06
C SER A 38 9.29 -13.12 -15.48
N ASN A 39 9.55 -14.25 -16.13
CA ASN A 39 10.91 -14.75 -16.39
C ASN A 39 11.82 -14.60 -15.16
N ALA A 40 11.39 -15.03 -13.98
CA ALA A 40 12.15 -14.89 -12.74
C ALA A 40 11.77 -16.02 -11.77
N ASP A 41 12.62 -16.28 -10.79
CA ASP A 41 12.44 -17.27 -9.72
C ASP A 41 12.57 -16.66 -8.33
N GLY A 42 12.41 -15.34 -8.23
CA GLY A 42 12.39 -14.62 -6.96
C GLY A 42 11.28 -15.08 -6.02
N PHE A 43 11.28 -14.54 -4.80
CA PHE A 43 10.33 -14.91 -3.75
C PHE A 43 10.09 -13.76 -2.77
N VAL A 44 9.00 -13.87 -2.01
CA VAL A 44 8.65 -12.96 -0.91
C VAL A 44 8.68 -13.69 0.43
N ASN A 45 9.24 -13.07 1.46
CA ASN A 45 9.16 -13.54 2.84
C ASN A 45 8.39 -12.53 3.69
N THR A 46 7.25 -12.98 4.22
CA THR A 46 6.31 -12.16 4.99
C THR A 46 6.38 -12.45 6.49
N GLY A 47 7.32 -13.30 6.94
CA GLY A 47 7.45 -13.70 8.35
C GLY A 47 7.83 -12.56 9.30
N GLY A 48 8.23 -11.40 8.78
CA GLY A 48 8.47 -10.18 9.56
C GLY A 48 7.23 -9.30 9.77
N ALA A 49 6.09 -9.65 9.17
CA ALA A 49 4.86 -8.85 9.29
C ALA A 49 4.35 -8.85 10.75
N PRO A 50 3.80 -7.72 11.25
CA PRO A 50 3.49 -6.50 10.50
C PRO A 50 4.66 -5.52 10.33
N ALA A 51 5.81 -5.75 10.97
CA ALA A 51 6.91 -4.79 11.02
C ALA A 51 7.66 -4.66 9.69
N SER A 52 7.85 -5.77 8.97
CA SER A 52 8.57 -5.79 7.70
C SER A 52 8.22 -6.99 6.82
N ILE A 53 8.56 -6.88 5.54
CA ILE A 53 8.63 -8.01 4.60
C ILE A 53 9.94 -7.92 3.84
N SER A 54 10.36 -9.01 3.18
CA SER A 54 11.46 -8.97 2.23
C SER A 54 11.07 -9.53 0.88
N LEU A 55 11.63 -8.94 -0.18
CA LEU A 55 11.47 -9.37 -1.56
C LEU A 55 12.86 -9.66 -2.13
N THR A 56 13.01 -10.81 -2.79
CA THR A 56 14.23 -11.20 -3.49
C THR A 56 13.91 -11.40 -4.97
N GLY A 57 14.73 -10.81 -5.85
CA GLY A 57 14.57 -10.88 -7.31
C GLY A 57 14.94 -12.24 -7.89
N GLY A 58 14.88 -12.34 -9.23
CA GLY A 58 15.24 -13.54 -9.96
C GLY A 58 16.74 -13.70 -10.19
N ASP A 59 17.19 -14.94 -10.25
CA ASP A 59 18.52 -15.40 -10.65
C ASP A 59 18.39 -16.77 -11.33
N ASN A 60 17.45 -16.88 -12.27
CA ASN A 60 17.03 -18.18 -12.83
C ASN A 60 18.02 -18.74 -13.88
N GLY A 61 19.10 -18.01 -14.16
CA GLY A 61 20.15 -18.39 -15.11
C GLY A 61 19.78 -18.19 -16.59
N SER A 62 18.70 -17.47 -16.91
CA SER A 62 18.27 -17.27 -18.30
C SER A 62 19.17 -16.33 -19.10
N GLY A 63 19.87 -15.40 -18.45
CA GLY A 63 20.62 -14.34 -19.15
C GLY A 63 19.71 -13.24 -19.74
N ASP A 64 18.39 -13.34 -19.54
CA ASP A 64 17.36 -12.44 -20.03
C ASP A 64 16.67 -11.73 -18.87
N PHE A 65 16.18 -10.51 -19.12
CA PHE A 65 15.51 -9.73 -18.09
C PHE A 65 14.28 -10.42 -17.50
N GLY A 66 13.96 -10.08 -16.25
CA GLY A 66 12.84 -10.60 -15.50
C GLY A 66 12.33 -9.64 -14.42
N THR A 67 11.17 -9.94 -13.86
CA THR A 67 10.59 -9.16 -12.76
C THR A 67 10.05 -10.06 -11.66
N THR A 68 10.29 -9.64 -10.43
CA THR A 68 9.65 -10.20 -9.24
C THR A 68 8.83 -9.09 -8.56
N ASP A 69 7.51 -9.30 -8.51
CA ASP A 69 6.54 -8.30 -8.09
C ASP A 69 5.76 -8.76 -6.86
N TYR A 70 5.47 -7.82 -5.97
CA TYR A 70 4.54 -8.01 -4.86
C TYR A 70 3.62 -6.80 -4.73
N THR A 71 2.36 -6.96 -5.14
CA THR A 71 1.42 -5.84 -5.32
C THR A 71 0.13 -6.00 -4.53
N THR A 72 -0.48 -4.88 -4.16
CA THR A 72 -1.79 -4.80 -3.51
C THR A 72 -2.63 -3.69 -4.15
N THR A 73 -3.83 -3.46 -3.61
CA THR A 73 -4.75 -2.41 -4.02
C THR A 73 -4.91 -1.39 -2.89
N ALA A 74 -4.81 -0.10 -3.21
CA ALA A 74 -5.02 0.98 -2.25
C ALA A 74 -6.45 0.98 -1.73
N ALA A 75 -6.60 0.85 -0.41
CA ALA A 75 -7.90 0.80 0.26
C ALA A 75 -8.60 2.18 0.28
N ALA A 76 -7.83 3.26 0.25
CA ALA A 76 -8.32 4.64 0.17
C ALA A 76 -7.32 5.53 -0.58
N ALA A 77 -7.75 6.76 -0.90
CA ALA A 77 -6.84 7.77 -1.41
C ALA A 77 -5.97 8.34 -0.28
N GLY A 78 -4.69 8.58 -0.54
CA GLY A 78 -3.77 9.14 0.44
C GLY A 78 -2.31 8.82 0.13
N THR A 79 -1.45 8.95 1.14
CA THR A 79 0.00 8.76 0.98
C THR A 79 0.43 7.38 1.45
N VAL A 80 1.17 6.68 0.61
CA VAL A 80 1.94 5.48 0.96
C VAL A 80 3.36 5.92 1.30
N THR A 81 3.90 5.40 2.40
CA THR A 81 5.31 5.60 2.78
C THR A 81 5.92 4.27 3.21
N PHE A 82 7.20 4.08 2.94
CA PHE A 82 7.96 2.94 3.46
C PHE A 82 9.46 3.23 3.46
N ASP A 83 10.16 2.58 4.37
CA ASP A 83 11.62 2.49 4.34
C ASP A 83 12.03 1.22 3.60
N TRP A 84 13.18 1.28 2.93
CA TRP A 84 13.75 0.15 2.21
C TRP A 84 15.24 0.03 2.48
N ASN A 85 15.69 -1.21 2.61
CA ASN A 85 17.10 -1.57 2.75
C ASN A 85 17.43 -2.68 1.74
N TYR A 86 18.15 -2.31 0.70
CA TYR A 86 18.45 -3.11 -0.48
C TYR A 86 19.90 -3.59 -0.49
N SER A 87 20.12 -4.76 -1.07
CA SER A 87 21.43 -5.28 -1.47
C SER A 87 21.34 -6.13 -2.73
N THR A 88 22.38 -6.17 -3.56
CA THR A 88 22.53 -7.19 -4.63
C THR A 88 23.85 -7.94 -4.50
N ALA A 89 23.89 -9.16 -5.04
CA ALA A 89 25.10 -9.95 -5.23
C ALA A 89 25.91 -9.50 -6.47
N ASP A 90 25.30 -8.72 -7.36
CA ASP A 90 25.96 -8.12 -8.51
C ASP A 90 26.94 -7.00 -8.14
N VAL A 91 27.67 -6.53 -9.15
CA VAL A 91 28.62 -5.41 -9.02
C VAL A 91 27.96 -4.05 -8.76
N SER A 92 26.65 -3.92 -9.01
CA SER A 92 25.89 -2.69 -8.83
C SER A 92 24.39 -2.92 -8.92
N ALA A 93 23.59 -2.02 -8.33
CA ALA A 93 22.13 -2.05 -8.42
C ALA A 93 21.58 -1.87 -9.85
N PHE A 94 22.42 -1.50 -10.82
CA PHE A 94 22.05 -1.49 -12.24
C PHE A 94 21.51 -2.85 -12.71
N TRP A 95 22.04 -3.97 -12.20
CA TRP A 95 21.65 -5.30 -12.65
C TRP A 95 20.31 -5.73 -12.05
N ASP A 96 20.11 -5.48 -10.75
CA ASP A 96 18.86 -5.81 -10.06
C ASP A 96 18.17 -4.63 -9.38
N PRO A 97 17.75 -3.56 -10.10
CA PRO A 97 17.20 -2.39 -9.45
C PRO A 97 15.92 -2.69 -8.67
N PHE A 98 15.80 -2.05 -7.51
CA PHE A 98 14.60 -2.06 -6.68
C PHE A 98 13.80 -0.78 -6.88
N GLY A 99 12.47 -0.91 -6.84
CA GLY A 99 11.54 0.20 -6.91
C GLY A 99 10.14 -0.19 -6.51
N TYR A 100 9.22 0.76 -6.66
CA TYR A 100 7.79 0.53 -6.46
C TYR A 100 7.03 0.57 -7.78
N LEU A 101 5.88 -0.09 -7.79
CA LEU A 101 4.90 -0.05 -8.87
C LEU A 101 3.76 0.88 -8.47
N LEU A 102 3.29 1.69 -9.42
CA LEU A 102 2.03 2.42 -9.32
C LEU A 102 1.27 2.27 -10.64
N ASN A 103 0.13 1.58 -10.60
CA ASN A 103 -0.69 1.22 -11.75
C ASN A 103 0.14 0.58 -12.89
N GLY A 104 1.06 -0.31 -12.53
CA GLY A 104 1.96 -1.01 -13.44
C GLY A 104 3.19 -0.21 -13.89
N SER A 105 3.26 1.09 -13.62
CA SER A 105 4.46 1.90 -13.89
C SER A 105 5.51 1.62 -12.83
N PHE A 106 6.72 1.26 -13.24
CA PHE A 106 7.86 1.05 -12.35
C PHE A 106 8.59 2.37 -12.08
N ILE A 107 8.80 2.67 -10.80
CA ILE A 107 9.60 3.80 -10.33
C ILE A 107 10.75 3.23 -9.52
N GLN A 108 11.92 3.20 -10.14
CA GLN A 108 13.16 2.78 -9.52
C GLN A 108 13.58 3.77 -8.42
N VAL A 109 14.04 3.26 -7.28
CA VAL A 109 14.53 4.06 -6.15
C VAL A 109 15.99 3.80 -5.82
N THR A 110 16.55 2.68 -6.26
CA THR A 110 18.00 2.45 -6.25
C THR A 110 18.71 3.31 -7.29
N ASP A 111 19.95 3.69 -6.99
CA ASP A 111 20.86 4.35 -7.93
C ASP A 111 21.70 3.31 -8.67
N ASP A 112 21.58 3.26 -10.00
CA ASP A 112 22.36 2.37 -10.87
C ASP A 112 23.87 2.58 -10.74
N GLY A 113 24.31 3.81 -10.47
CA GLY A 113 25.72 4.16 -10.24
C GLY A 113 26.15 4.03 -8.77
N GLY A 114 25.23 3.65 -7.89
CA GLY A 114 25.45 3.48 -6.47
C GLY A 114 26.14 2.17 -6.10
N GLY A 115 26.38 1.98 -4.80
CA GLY A 115 26.95 0.75 -4.26
C GLY A 115 25.98 -0.44 -4.31
N VAL A 116 26.49 -1.62 -3.96
CA VAL A 116 25.73 -2.88 -3.89
C VAL A 116 24.80 -2.96 -2.69
N VAL A 117 24.89 -2.02 -1.74
CA VAL A 117 23.96 -1.84 -0.62
C VAL A 117 23.46 -0.40 -0.65
N GLN A 118 22.15 -0.24 -0.57
CA GLN A 118 21.48 1.06 -0.62
C GLN A 118 20.26 1.05 0.28
N ASN A 119 19.88 2.21 0.81
CA ASN A 119 18.72 2.32 1.67
C ASN A 119 18.10 3.72 1.56
N GLY A 120 16.82 3.83 1.89
CA GLY A 120 16.12 5.10 1.85
C GLY A 120 14.67 4.99 2.31
N THR A 121 13.94 6.10 2.13
CA THR A 121 12.51 6.20 2.36
C THR A 121 11.86 6.62 1.05
N SER A 122 10.75 5.98 0.70
CA SER A 122 9.96 6.32 -0.47
C SER A 122 8.55 6.72 -0.06
N THR A 123 8.02 7.75 -0.72
CA THR A 123 6.68 8.27 -0.48
C THR A 123 6.00 8.60 -1.80
N PHE A 124 4.74 8.22 -1.94
CA PHE A 124 3.93 8.52 -3.13
C PHE A 124 2.44 8.54 -2.77
N ASN A 125 1.64 9.17 -3.61
CA ASN A 125 0.19 9.23 -3.42
C ASN A 125 -0.53 8.19 -4.26
N VAL A 126 -1.61 7.64 -3.72
CA VAL A 126 -2.52 6.70 -4.38
C VAL A 126 -3.95 7.22 -4.30
N LEU A 127 -4.78 6.81 -5.26
CA LEU A 127 -6.23 6.87 -5.18
C LEU A 127 -6.77 5.53 -4.69
N ALA A 128 -7.99 5.53 -4.15
CA ALA A 128 -8.68 4.29 -3.80
C ALA A 128 -8.84 3.42 -5.06
N GLY A 129 -8.40 2.15 -4.98
CA GLY A 129 -8.43 1.23 -6.10
C GLY A 129 -7.18 1.23 -7.00
N ASP A 130 -6.22 2.14 -6.79
CA ASP A 130 -4.93 2.06 -7.49
C ASP A 130 -4.20 0.77 -7.10
N SER A 131 -3.57 0.12 -8.07
CA SER A 131 -2.64 -0.97 -7.78
C SER A 131 -1.27 -0.39 -7.49
N PHE A 132 -0.66 -0.80 -6.38
CA PHE A 132 0.72 -0.44 -6.08
C PHE A 132 1.47 -1.62 -5.48
N GLY A 133 2.79 -1.52 -5.41
CA GLY A 133 3.59 -2.56 -4.77
C GLY A 133 5.07 -2.38 -4.95
N PHE A 134 5.79 -3.48 -4.81
CA PHE A 134 7.25 -3.54 -4.87
C PHE A 134 7.68 -4.38 -6.06
N ARG A 135 8.80 -3.99 -6.67
CA ARG A 135 9.44 -4.74 -7.76
C ARG A 135 10.94 -4.78 -7.57
N ILE A 136 11.51 -5.97 -7.76
CA ILE A 136 12.90 -6.10 -8.20
C ILE A 136 12.86 -6.48 -9.68
N PHE A 137 13.51 -5.67 -10.50
CA PHE A 137 13.74 -5.96 -11.90
C PHE A 137 15.15 -6.50 -12.02
N THR A 138 15.33 -7.64 -12.66
CA THR A 138 16.67 -8.17 -12.99
C THR A 138 16.89 -7.99 -14.48
N ARG A 139 18.05 -7.45 -14.87
CA ARG A 139 18.41 -7.19 -16.28
C ARG A 139 18.97 -8.44 -16.97
N ASP A 140 19.66 -9.25 -16.20
CA ASP A 140 20.47 -10.37 -16.66
C ASP A 140 20.03 -11.69 -16.04
N ASN A 141 19.40 -11.67 -14.87
CA ASN A 141 18.79 -12.83 -14.22
C ASN A 141 19.83 -13.95 -14.03
N SER A 142 21.02 -13.51 -13.65
CA SER A 142 22.23 -14.30 -13.47
C SER A 142 23.11 -13.62 -12.42
N VAL A 143 24.19 -14.28 -11.98
CA VAL A 143 25.23 -13.68 -11.09
C VAL A 143 24.73 -13.29 -9.69
N GLY A 144 23.47 -13.61 -9.37
CA GLY A 144 22.87 -13.48 -8.05
C GLY A 144 21.81 -12.37 -7.99
N PRO A 145 20.80 -12.49 -7.11
CA PRO A 145 19.67 -11.56 -7.14
C PRO A 145 19.89 -10.30 -6.29
N GLY A 146 19.15 -9.26 -6.65
CA GLY A 146 18.79 -8.17 -5.75
C GLY A 146 17.86 -8.66 -4.63
N SER A 147 17.96 -8.05 -3.46
CA SER A 147 17.08 -8.32 -2.32
C SER A 147 16.83 -7.03 -1.55
N VAL A 148 15.61 -6.88 -1.03
CA VAL A 148 15.20 -5.70 -0.27
C VAL A 148 14.37 -6.11 0.95
N THR A 149 14.61 -5.43 2.07
CA THR A 149 13.69 -5.43 3.21
C THR A 149 12.91 -4.13 3.21
N ILE A 150 11.58 -4.24 3.25
CA ILE A 150 10.66 -3.10 3.38
C ILE A 150 10.18 -3.04 4.83
N SER A 151 10.28 -1.86 5.44
CA SER A 151 9.87 -1.61 6.83
C SER A 151 9.22 -0.23 6.96
N ASN A 152 8.72 0.10 8.16
CA ASN A 152 8.06 1.39 8.44
C ASN A 152 6.97 1.74 7.41
N PHE A 153 6.30 0.71 6.89
CA PHE A 153 5.26 0.85 5.89
C PHE A 153 4.05 1.56 6.52
N SER A 154 3.46 2.49 5.78
CA SER A 154 2.13 3.01 6.10
C SER A 154 1.38 3.37 4.84
N ALA A 155 0.06 3.21 4.88
CA ALA A 155 -0.79 3.41 3.72
C ALA A 155 -2.22 3.81 4.13
N PRO A 156 -2.97 4.51 3.25
CA PRO A 156 -4.28 5.03 3.57
C PRO A 156 -5.34 3.93 3.64
N ILE A 157 -6.27 4.04 4.57
CA ILE A 157 -7.48 3.22 4.67
C ILE A 157 -8.73 4.11 4.74
N PRO A 158 -9.91 3.59 4.39
CA PRO A 158 -11.16 4.29 4.63
C PRO A 158 -11.30 4.60 6.12
N GLU A 159 -11.85 5.78 6.43
CA GLU A 159 -12.21 6.12 7.81
C GLU A 159 -13.13 5.03 8.39
N PRO A 160 -12.92 4.61 9.65
CA PRO A 160 -13.88 3.77 10.34
C PRO A 160 -15.25 4.46 10.32
N SER A 161 -16.30 3.73 9.97
CA SER A 161 -17.69 4.18 9.75
C SER A 161 -18.40 4.76 11.00
N THR A 162 -17.73 5.59 11.79
CA THR A 162 -18.23 6.22 13.03
C THR A 162 -19.35 7.22 12.77
N VAL A 163 -19.51 7.68 11.52
CA VAL A 163 -20.59 8.58 11.08
C VAL A 163 -21.98 7.97 11.26
N LEU A 164 -22.12 6.63 11.14
CA LEU A 164 -23.39 5.94 11.40
C LEU A 164 -23.68 5.84 12.90
N SER A 165 -22.66 5.60 13.74
CA SER A 165 -22.82 5.52 15.20
C SER A 165 -23.24 6.85 15.82
N LEU A 166 -22.72 7.98 15.32
CA LEU A 166 -23.11 9.30 15.81
C LEU A 166 -24.55 9.67 15.40
N LEU A 167 -25.01 9.24 14.22
CA LEU A 167 -26.38 9.47 13.74
C LEU A 167 -27.40 8.63 14.52
N VAL A 168 -27.07 7.39 14.89
CA VAL A 168 -27.93 6.53 15.73
C VAL A 168 -28.07 7.07 17.15
N LEU A 169 -26.98 7.59 17.75
CA LEU A 169 -27.02 8.21 19.09
C LEU A 169 -27.78 9.55 19.09
N GLY A 170 -27.61 10.38 18.04
CA GLY A 170 -28.34 11.64 17.89
C GLY A 170 -29.85 11.45 17.68
N GLY A 171 -30.24 10.41 16.93
CA GLY A 171 -31.66 10.05 16.72
C GLY A 171 -32.36 9.54 17.98
N LEU A 172 -31.66 8.74 18.80
CA LEU A 172 -32.18 8.25 20.09
C LEU A 172 -32.35 9.39 21.12
N GLY A 173 -31.45 10.38 21.13
CA GLY A 173 -31.54 11.54 22.02
C GLY A 173 -32.71 12.49 21.72
N ALA A 174 -33.12 12.59 20.45
CA ALA A 174 -34.29 13.37 20.05
C ALA A 174 -35.61 12.62 20.27
N GLY A 175 -35.62 11.28 20.14
CA GLY A 175 -36.81 10.44 20.33
C GLY A 175 -37.30 10.35 21.78
N LEU A 176 -36.42 10.51 22.77
CA LEU A 176 -36.80 10.39 24.19
C LEU A 176 -37.60 11.60 24.73
N LYS A 177 -37.66 12.73 24.00
CA LYS A 177 -38.42 13.92 24.44
C LYS A 177 -39.93 13.87 24.13
N TYR A 178 -40.40 12.86 23.39
CA TYR A 178 -41.81 12.79 22.95
C TYR A 178 -42.70 11.76 23.67
N LEU A 179 -42.19 11.00 24.65
CA LEU A 179 -42.97 10.04 25.42
C LEU A 179 -43.29 10.54 26.85
N LYS A 180 -44.06 11.62 26.95
CA LYS A 180 -44.91 11.91 28.12
C LYS A 180 -46.11 12.79 27.72
N ARG A 181 -47.28 12.18 27.52
CA ARG A 181 -48.59 12.59 28.08
C ARG A 181 -49.75 11.86 27.39
N ASN A 182 -50.35 10.91 28.12
CA ASN A 182 -51.76 10.89 28.56
C ASN A 182 -52.15 9.45 28.89
#